data_AF-A0A6N6VDC2-F1
#
_entry.id   AF-A0A6N6VDC2-F1
#
_cell.length_a   1.000
_cell.length_b   1.000
_cell.length_c   1.000
_cell.angle_alpha   90.00
_cell.angle_beta   90.00
_cell.angle_gamma   90.00
#
_symmetry.space_group_name_H-M   'P 1'
#
loop_
_entity.id
_entity.type
_entity.pdbx_description
1 polymer ?
#
loop_
_entity_poly.entity_id
_entity_poly.type
_entity_poly.pdbx_seq_one_letter_code
_entity_poly.pdbx_strand_id
1 'polypeptide(L)'
;MRAPHGASITCLVLIKVMASPAPYRPVFFRSDTRETMMIKSFLAALALFAATVNPALAASDDCTADERVALSAYRALTEDHLSGVLAAERALAATADAQSADWARIKPALASLARDVTTEAAVWYAMPDGHYYTVDGDLSKESLKDRAYFPALLADKSVEGTLVISKSTGHRSIIVAAPVVRDGKVVAAIGVSIRARLLAAMVAEKTHMPDNLIFYALDADGRTAIHKDPERMFEFPSDMGAPSLGAAVNTILKAPSGSVSYEFRGQKRTALFETSGVLGWHFVLAREDR
;
A
#
# COMPACT_ATOMS: atom_id res chain seq x y z
N MET A 1 -26.13 48.81 -49.05
CA MET A 1 -27.61 48.68 -49.14
C MET A 1 -27.97 47.20 -49.10
N ARG A 2 -28.91 46.85 -48.21
CA ARG A 2 -29.74 45.62 -48.14
C ARG A 2 -29.05 44.25 -47.87
N ALA A 3 -29.22 43.81 -46.62
CA ALA A 3 -29.56 42.43 -46.25
C ALA A 3 -30.95 42.04 -46.84
N PRO A 4 -31.48 40.77 -46.77
CA PRO A 4 -31.61 40.01 -45.52
C PRO A 4 -31.68 38.45 -45.58
N HIS A 5 -31.77 37.85 -44.38
CA HIS A 5 -32.35 36.54 -43.97
C HIS A 5 -31.69 35.24 -44.50
N GLY A 6 -31.40 34.19 -43.72
CA GLY A 6 -31.78 33.80 -42.36
C GLY A 6 -32.20 32.33 -42.38
N ALA A 7 -31.47 31.44 -41.70
CA ALA A 7 -31.97 30.19 -41.08
C ALA A 7 -30.80 29.37 -40.49
N SER A 8 -30.94 29.07 -39.20
CA SER A 8 -30.08 28.21 -38.38
C SER A 8 -30.46 26.74 -38.59
N ILE A 9 -29.48 25.84 -38.71
CA ILE A 9 -29.69 24.38 -38.59
C ILE A 9 -28.61 23.82 -37.66
N THR A 10 -29.01 23.65 -36.40
CA THR A 10 -28.30 22.84 -35.40
C THR A 10 -28.59 21.37 -35.67
N CYS A 11 -27.56 20.57 -35.95
CA CYS A 11 -27.68 19.12 -36.09
C CYS A 11 -27.66 18.48 -34.69
N LEU A 12 -28.80 17.92 -34.28
CA LEU A 12 -29.01 17.18 -33.04
C LEU A 12 -28.86 15.68 -33.34
N VAL A 13 -27.91 15.02 -32.69
CA VAL A 13 -27.75 13.55 -32.74
C VAL A 13 -28.79 12.92 -31.81
N LEU A 14 -29.68 12.09 -32.37
CA LEU A 14 -30.69 11.31 -31.65
C LEU A 14 -30.06 10.07 -30.97
N ILE A 15 -30.20 9.97 -29.66
CA ILE A 15 -30.10 8.71 -28.90
C ILE A 15 -31.52 8.13 -28.76
N LYS A 16 -31.71 6.90 -29.22
CA LYS A 16 -32.97 6.15 -29.12
C LYS A 16 -33.00 5.39 -27.79
N VAL A 17 -33.83 5.84 -26.84
CA VAL A 17 -34.22 5.08 -25.64
C VAL A 17 -35.65 4.57 -25.85
N MET A 18 -35.84 3.26 -25.76
CA MET A 18 -37.17 2.63 -25.87
C MET A 18 -37.89 2.68 -24.51
N ALA A 19 -39.17 3.08 -24.57
CA ALA A 19 -40.10 3.20 -23.46
C ALA A 19 -40.96 1.94 -23.29
N SER A 20 -41.42 1.68 -22.05
CA SER A 20 -42.65 0.94 -21.76
C SER A 20 -43.34 1.56 -20.53
N PRO A 21 -44.65 1.88 -20.55
CA PRO A 21 -45.35 2.50 -19.43
C PRO A 21 -46.30 1.53 -18.70
N ALA A 22 -46.39 1.64 -17.37
CA ALA A 22 -47.46 1.05 -16.57
C ALA A 22 -48.15 2.16 -15.72
N PRO A 23 -49.48 2.15 -15.56
CA PRO A 23 -50.22 3.30 -15.03
C PRO A 23 -50.40 3.29 -13.50
N TYR A 24 -50.35 4.50 -12.92
CA TYR A 24 -50.61 4.83 -11.52
C TYR A 24 -52.13 4.89 -11.26
N ARG A 25 -52.62 4.25 -10.18
CA ARG A 25 -54.01 4.40 -9.68
C ARG A 25 -53.99 5.04 -8.30
N PRO A 26 -54.79 6.10 -8.04
CA PRO A 26 -54.89 6.69 -6.70
C PRO A 26 -55.94 5.93 -5.87
N VAL A 27 -55.60 5.64 -4.61
CA VAL A 27 -56.55 5.09 -3.62
C VAL A 27 -57.17 6.24 -2.84
N PHE A 28 -58.49 6.35 -2.93
CA PHE A 28 -59.32 7.27 -2.16
C PHE A 28 -59.44 6.79 -0.71
N PHE A 29 -59.13 7.66 0.24
CA PHE A 29 -59.35 7.47 1.66
C PHE A 29 -60.81 7.84 1.99
N ARG A 30 -61.56 6.91 2.60
CA ARG A 30 -62.90 7.15 3.13
C ARG A 30 -62.85 6.96 4.64
N SER A 31 -63.11 8.04 5.37
CA SER A 31 -63.26 8.05 6.82
C SER A 31 -64.55 7.35 7.23
N ASP A 32 -64.47 6.47 8.23
CA ASP A 32 -65.62 6.25 9.11
C ASP A 32 -65.16 6.20 10.58
N THR A 33 -65.96 6.89 11.37
CA THR A 33 -65.84 7.20 12.79
C THR A 33 -66.20 6.01 13.68
N ARG A 34 -65.59 5.99 14.88
CA ARG A 34 -66.11 5.53 16.20
C ARG A 34 -65.08 4.68 16.92
N GLU A 35 -64.38 5.25 17.90
CA GLU A 35 -64.62 4.95 19.32
C GLU A 35 -63.57 5.62 20.22
N THR A 36 -64.07 5.98 21.39
CA THR A 36 -63.57 6.96 22.34
C THR A 36 -62.75 6.26 23.43
N MET A 37 -61.57 6.79 23.74
CA MET A 37 -61.05 7.05 25.10
C MET A 37 -60.96 5.89 26.13
N MET A 38 -59.73 5.39 26.37
CA MET A 38 -59.21 4.94 27.68
C MET A 38 -57.67 5.03 27.65
N ILE A 39 -57.03 6.05 28.23
CA ILE A 39 -56.60 6.18 29.65
C ILE A 39 -55.57 5.11 30.06
N LYS A 40 -54.30 5.55 30.10
CA LYS A 40 -53.23 5.28 31.09
C LYS A 40 -52.96 3.82 31.48
N SER A 41 -51.74 3.35 31.18
CA SER A 41 -50.77 2.71 32.12
C SER A 41 -49.92 1.68 31.36
N PHE A 42 -48.62 1.91 31.18
CA PHE A 42 -47.60 0.85 31.31
C PHE A 42 -46.23 1.50 31.53
N LEU A 43 -45.86 1.53 32.82
CA LEU A 43 -44.53 1.82 33.34
C LEU A 43 -43.64 0.58 33.21
N ALA A 44 -42.34 0.85 33.06
CA ALA A 44 -41.21 0.04 33.53
C ALA A 44 -40.88 -1.29 32.80
N ALA A 45 -39.81 -1.22 32.01
CA ALA A 45 -38.82 -2.31 31.92
C ALA A 45 -37.43 -1.71 31.57
N LEU A 46 -36.79 -1.17 32.61
CA LEU A 46 -35.34 -1.01 32.67
C LEU A 46 -34.79 -2.27 33.34
N ALA A 47 -34.05 -3.09 32.61
CA ALA A 47 -33.25 -4.16 33.20
C ALA A 47 -31.97 -4.36 32.37
N LEU A 48 -30.90 -3.76 32.90
CA LEU A 48 -29.50 -4.21 32.85
C LEU A 48 -29.03 -4.91 31.57
N PHE A 49 -28.52 -4.11 30.63
CA PHE A 49 -27.32 -4.54 29.90
C PHE A 49 -26.12 -4.04 30.71
N ALA A 50 -25.72 -4.81 31.71
CA ALA A 50 -24.41 -4.65 32.31
C ALA A 50 -23.39 -4.97 31.21
N ALA A 51 -22.83 -3.93 30.61
CA ALA A 51 -21.66 -4.06 29.79
C ALA A 51 -20.56 -4.65 30.66
N THR A 52 -20.31 -5.95 30.52
CA THR A 52 -19.03 -6.55 30.91
C THR A 52 -18.00 -6.00 29.93
N VAL A 53 -17.52 -4.79 30.22
CA VAL A 53 -16.34 -4.24 29.57
C VAL A 53 -15.22 -5.22 29.89
N ASN A 54 -14.86 -6.03 28.92
CA ASN A 54 -13.75 -6.97 29.03
C ASN A 54 -12.48 -6.13 29.26
N PRO A 55 -11.78 -6.23 30.40
CA PRO A 55 -10.63 -5.37 30.69
C PRO A 55 -9.42 -5.63 29.76
N ALA A 56 -9.50 -6.64 28.89
CA ALA A 56 -8.50 -6.93 27.85
C ALA A 56 -8.55 -5.99 26.64
N LEU A 57 -9.53 -5.08 26.56
CA LEU A 57 -9.64 -4.07 25.48
C LEU A 57 -9.62 -2.63 25.99
N ALA A 58 -9.05 -2.41 27.17
CA ALA A 58 -8.60 -1.09 27.59
C ALA A 58 -7.10 -1.02 27.32
N ALA A 59 -6.72 -0.98 26.04
CA ALA A 59 -5.39 -0.54 25.68
C ALA A 59 -5.24 0.89 26.21
N SER A 60 -4.31 1.08 27.15
CA SER A 60 -3.99 2.39 27.70
C SER A 60 -3.75 3.38 26.57
N ASP A 61 -4.59 4.41 26.49
CA ASP A 61 -4.49 5.53 25.55
C ASP A 61 -3.33 6.47 25.93
N ASP A 62 -2.21 5.87 26.34
CA ASP A 62 -1.00 6.54 26.83
C ASP A 62 -0.09 6.94 25.66
N CYS A 63 -0.63 6.92 24.44
CA CYS A 63 0.04 7.28 23.21
C CYS A 63 0.13 8.80 23.10
N THR A 64 1.35 9.31 22.93
CA THR A 64 1.50 10.76 22.70
C THR A 64 1.06 11.13 21.28
N ALA A 65 0.54 12.34 21.10
CA ALA A 65 0.20 12.84 19.75
C ALA A 65 1.43 12.81 18.83
N ASP A 66 2.62 13.04 19.38
CA ASP A 66 3.90 13.03 18.67
C ASP A 66 4.24 11.65 18.09
N GLU A 67 3.98 10.55 18.81
CA GLU A 67 4.22 9.19 18.31
C GLU A 67 3.31 8.84 17.13
N ARG A 68 2.04 9.30 17.13
CA ARG A 68 1.14 9.11 15.98
C ARG A 68 1.62 9.88 14.76
N VAL A 69 2.07 11.12 14.95
CA VAL A 69 2.64 11.95 13.88
C VAL A 69 3.90 11.29 13.32
N ALA A 70 4.79 10.77 14.17
CA ALA A 70 6.00 10.07 13.75
C ALA A 70 5.68 8.78 12.96
N LEU A 71 4.68 8.00 13.39
CA LEU A 71 4.22 6.81 12.69
C LEU A 71 3.69 7.17 11.29
N SER A 72 2.82 8.17 11.21
CA SER A 72 2.28 8.63 9.92
C SER A 72 3.35 9.20 8.99
N ALA A 73 4.33 9.93 9.53
CA ALA A 73 5.48 10.42 8.76
C ALA A 73 6.35 9.27 8.24
N TYR A 74 6.62 8.26 9.07
CA TYR A 74 7.33 7.04 8.68
C TYR A 74 6.61 6.32 7.53
N ARG A 75 5.30 6.07 7.67
CA ARG A 75 4.51 5.44 6.61
C ARG A 75 4.54 6.26 5.33
N ALA A 76 4.19 7.55 5.41
CA ALA A 76 4.09 8.42 4.24
C ALA A 76 5.43 8.52 3.50
N LEU A 77 6.56 8.68 4.19
CA LEU A 77 7.89 8.73 3.55
C LEU A 77 8.25 7.41 2.86
N THR A 78 7.82 6.28 3.41
CA THR A 78 8.06 4.97 2.79
C THR A 78 7.18 4.79 1.56
N GLU A 79 5.88 5.07 1.67
CA GLU A 79 4.92 5.03 0.57
C GLU A 79 5.39 5.96 -0.58
N ASP A 80 5.66 7.23 -0.28
CA ASP A 80 6.09 8.23 -1.26
C ASP A 80 7.39 7.84 -1.97
N HIS A 81 8.34 7.25 -1.25
CA HIS A 81 9.60 6.83 -1.85
C HIS A 81 9.40 5.67 -2.84
N LEU A 82 8.66 4.63 -2.45
CA LEU A 82 8.39 3.48 -3.32
C LEU A 82 7.51 3.86 -4.51
N SER A 83 6.43 4.62 -4.27
CA SER A 83 5.52 5.08 -5.31
C SER A 83 6.17 6.09 -6.25
N GLY A 84 7.07 6.94 -5.75
CA GLY A 84 7.87 7.87 -6.55
C GLY A 84 8.81 7.13 -7.52
N VAL A 85 9.48 6.09 -7.05
CA VAL A 85 10.29 5.22 -7.92
C VAL A 85 9.42 4.55 -8.98
N LEU A 86 8.28 3.97 -8.59
CA LEU A 86 7.36 3.34 -9.54
C LEU A 86 6.84 4.32 -10.60
N ALA A 87 6.53 5.55 -10.20
CA ALA A 87 6.09 6.60 -11.11
C ALA A 87 7.19 6.96 -12.12
N ALA A 88 8.44 7.07 -11.68
CA ALA A 88 9.58 7.32 -12.57
C ALA A 88 9.79 6.16 -13.55
N GLU A 89 9.71 4.90 -13.09
CA GLU A 89 9.78 3.72 -13.94
C GLU A 89 8.67 3.70 -14.99
N ARG A 90 7.43 4.02 -14.61
CA ARG A 90 6.28 4.11 -15.53
C ARG A 90 6.48 5.20 -16.59
N ALA A 91 7.03 6.35 -16.19
CA ALA A 91 7.36 7.42 -17.13
C ALA A 91 8.40 6.96 -18.16
N LEU A 92 9.44 6.25 -17.72
CA LEU A 92 10.45 5.67 -18.60
C LEU A 92 9.88 4.56 -19.48
N ALA A 93 9.01 3.70 -18.95
CA ALA A 93 8.37 2.60 -19.67
C ALA A 93 7.50 3.08 -20.84
N ALA A 94 6.97 4.30 -20.76
CA ALA A 94 6.19 4.93 -21.83
C ALA A 94 7.04 5.52 -22.97
N THR A 95 8.38 5.54 -22.84
CA THR A 95 9.27 6.11 -23.86
C THR A 95 9.49 5.16 -25.03
N ALA A 96 9.77 5.72 -26.21
CA ALA A 96 10.13 4.94 -27.40
C ALA A 96 11.42 4.12 -27.21
N ASP A 97 12.34 4.58 -26.37
CA ASP A 97 13.57 3.85 -26.06
C ASP A 97 13.29 2.62 -25.21
N ALA A 98 12.43 2.70 -24.19
CA ALA A 98 11.99 1.52 -23.45
C ALA A 98 11.18 0.58 -24.36
N GLN A 99 10.15 1.07 -25.05
CA GLN A 99 9.29 0.22 -25.89
C GLN A 99 10.02 -0.48 -27.05
N SER A 100 11.23 -0.03 -27.40
CA SER A 100 12.08 -0.68 -28.40
C SER A 100 12.62 -2.04 -27.97
N ALA A 101 12.59 -2.36 -26.68
CA ALA A 101 13.25 -3.54 -26.10
C ALA A 101 14.78 -3.61 -26.36
N ASP A 102 15.41 -2.47 -26.64
CA ASP A 102 16.84 -2.35 -26.86
C ASP A 102 17.54 -1.73 -25.64
N TRP A 103 18.41 -2.52 -25.00
CA TRP A 103 19.19 -2.10 -23.85
C TRP A 103 20.04 -0.85 -24.12
N ALA A 104 20.69 -0.78 -25.29
CA ALA A 104 21.61 0.31 -25.61
C ALA A 104 20.88 1.66 -25.66
N ARG A 105 19.60 1.64 -26.06
CA ARG A 105 18.76 2.84 -26.15
C ARG A 105 18.27 3.30 -24.79
N ILE A 106 17.83 2.39 -23.93
CA ILE A 106 17.22 2.75 -22.63
C ILE A 106 18.25 2.97 -21.51
N LYS A 107 19.45 2.37 -21.61
CA LYS A 107 20.50 2.45 -20.59
C LYS A 107 20.81 3.87 -20.10
N PRO A 108 20.94 4.91 -20.96
CA PRO A 108 21.25 6.26 -20.47
C PRO A 108 20.17 6.84 -19.54
N ALA A 109 18.89 6.58 -19.83
CA ALA A 109 17.80 7.07 -19.00
C ALA A 109 17.73 6.31 -17.66
N LEU A 110 17.93 4.99 -17.69
CA LEU A 110 18.02 4.17 -16.48
C LEU A 110 19.24 4.53 -15.62
N ALA A 111 20.35 4.93 -16.24
CA ALA A 111 21.50 5.45 -15.53
C ALA A 111 21.21 6.80 -14.84
N SER A 112 20.30 7.62 -15.39
CA SER A 112 19.81 8.80 -14.67
C SER A 112 18.98 8.42 -13.47
N LEU A 113 18.01 7.52 -13.65
CA LEU A 113 17.21 7.00 -12.54
C LEU A 113 18.09 6.42 -11.42
N ALA A 114 19.13 5.65 -11.77
CA ALA A 114 20.06 5.07 -10.81
C ALA A 114 20.82 6.11 -9.98
N ARG A 115 21.14 7.28 -10.55
CA ARG A 115 21.79 8.38 -9.81
C ARG A 115 20.81 9.09 -8.86
N ASP A 116 19.55 9.17 -9.25
CA ASP A 116 18.53 9.90 -8.50
C ASP A 116 17.97 9.07 -7.33
N VAL A 117 17.92 7.74 -7.47
CA VAL A 117 17.46 6.82 -6.42
C VAL A 117 18.62 6.35 -5.57
N THR A 118 18.89 7.04 -4.45
CA THR A 118 20.05 6.78 -3.56
C THR A 118 19.91 5.55 -2.65
N THR A 119 18.77 4.86 -2.71
CA THR A 119 18.48 3.65 -1.91
C THR A 119 18.54 2.37 -2.73
N GLU A 120 18.78 2.49 -4.01
CA GLU A 120 18.92 1.41 -4.98
C GLU A 120 20.01 0.39 -4.61
N ALA A 121 19.82 -0.85 -5.03
CA ALA A 121 20.80 -1.92 -5.10
C ALA A 121 21.17 -2.22 -6.56
N ALA A 122 20.19 -2.03 -7.46
CA ALA A 122 20.32 -2.19 -8.89
C ALA A 122 19.10 -1.56 -9.57
N VAL A 123 19.34 -0.83 -10.66
CA VAL A 123 18.31 -0.49 -11.65
C VAL A 123 18.47 -1.45 -12.83
N TRP A 124 17.37 -2.09 -13.23
CA TRP A 124 17.41 -3.19 -14.19
C TRP A 124 16.32 -3.10 -15.27
N TYR A 125 16.62 -3.77 -16.38
CA TYR A 125 15.75 -3.85 -17.55
C TYR A 125 15.61 -5.31 -17.99
N ALA A 126 14.42 -5.88 -17.84
CA ALA A 126 14.18 -7.32 -17.98
C ALA A 126 13.32 -7.66 -19.19
N MET A 127 13.72 -8.69 -19.94
CA MET A 127 12.98 -9.20 -21.09
C MET A 127 11.97 -10.27 -20.68
N PRO A 128 10.92 -10.54 -21.49
CA PRO A 128 9.85 -11.48 -21.13
C PRO A 128 10.29 -12.92 -20.84
N ASP A 129 11.44 -13.35 -21.35
CA ASP A 129 12.02 -14.67 -21.07
C ASP A 129 12.79 -14.74 -19.73
N GLY A 130 12.94 -13.61 -19.05
CA GLY A 130 13.56 -13.47 -17.74
C GLY A 130 15.04 -13.10 -17.74
N HIS A 131 15.69 -12.93 -18.90
CA HIS A 131 17.02 -12.31 -18.93
C HIS A 131 16.91 -10.80 -18.68
N TYR A 132 17.94 -10.20 -18.10
CA TYR A 132 17.88 -8.79 -17.75
C TYR A 132 19.26 -8.13 -17.73
N TYR A 133 19.23 -6.82 -17.92
CA TYR A 133 20.39 -5.96 -17.84
C TYR A 133 20.35 -5.16 -16.53
N THR A 134 21.51 -4.80 -15.99
CA THR A 134 21.64 -3.82 -14.92
C THR A 134 22.47 -2.65 -15.39
N VAL A 135 22.18 -1.45 -14.89
CA VAL A 135 22.97 -0.24 -15.21
C VAL A 135 24.46 -0.44 -14.93
N ASP A 136 24.79 -1.06 -13.79
CA ASP A 136 26.17 -1.24 -13.32
C ASP A 136 26.89 -2.45 -13.92
N GLY A 137 26.16 -3.44 -14.45
CA GLY A 137 26.71 -4.74 -14.83
C GLY A 137 26.39 -5.22 -16.25
N ASP A 138 25.68 -4.41 -17.05
CA ASP A 138 25.14 -4.81 -18.35
C ASP A 138 24.34 -6.13 -18.23
N LEU A 139 24.52 -7.10 -19.14
CA LEU A 139 23.75 -8.34 -19.15
C LEU A 139 24.07 -9.19 -17.89
N SER A 140 23.03 -9.48 -17.10
CA SER A 140 23.15 -10.35 -15.94
C SER A 140 23.33 -11.82 -16.32
N LYS A 141 24.10 -12.56 -15.51
CA LYS A 141 24.20 -14.03 -15.59
C LYS A 141 23.03 -14.75 -14.91
N GLU A 142 22.26 -14.02 -14.11
CA GLU A 142 21.10 -14.53 -13.39
C GLU A 142 19.83 -14.36 -14.21
N SER A 143 18.75 -15.05 -13.81
CA SER A 143 17.41 -14.89 -14.39
C SER A 143 16.38 -14.46 -13.35
N LEU A 144 15.43 -13.63 -13.79
CA LEU A 144 14.25 -13.22 -13.02
C LEU A 144 13.05 -14.16 -13.19
N LYS A 145 13.13 -15.14 -14.10
CA LYS A 145 11.98 -16.02 -14.44
C LYS A 145 11.38 -16.74 -13.23
N ASP A 146 12.22 -17.17 -12.30
CA ASP A 146 11.79 -17.89 -11.08
C ASP A 146 11.37 -16.95 -9.95
N ARG A 147 11.38 -15.63 -10.16
CA ARG A 147 10.95 -14.67 -9.14
C ARG A 147 9.43 -14.64 -9.11
N ALA A 148 8.84 -14.80 -7.93
CA ALA A 148 7.39 -14.85 -7.74
C ALA A 148 6.66 -13.59 -8.26
N TYR A 149 7.32 -12.42 -8.28
CA TYR A 149 6.74 -11.19 -8.81
C TYR A 149 6.76 -11.09 -10.34
N PHE A 150 7.63 -11.86 -11.02
CA PHE A 150 7.89 -11.70 -12.45
C PHE A 150 6.66 -12.04 -13.33
N PRO A 151 5.86 -13.09 -13.04
CA PRO A 151 4.61 -13.34 -13.76
C PRO A 151 3.63 -12.17 -13.72
N ALA A 152 3.60 -11.39 -12.63
CA ALA A 152 2.73 -10.22 -12.53
C ALA A 152 3.12 -9.15 -13.55
N LEU A 153 4.43 -8.89 -13.73
CA LEU A 153 4.93 -7.95 -14.72
C LEU A 153 4.56 -8.37 -16.14
N LEU A 154 4.67 -9.67 -16.47
CA LEU A 154 4.27 -10.19 -17.78
C LEU A 154 2.75 -10.10 -18.03
N ALA A 155 1.97 -10.04 -16.96
CA ALA A 155 0.52 -9.83 -17.00
C ALA A 155 0.12 -8.35 -16.97
N ASP A 156 1.06 -7.44 -17.29
CA ASP A 156 0.86 -5.98 -17.28
C ASP A 156 0.45 -5.44 -15.90
N LYS A 157 1.06 -5.98 -14.83
CA LYS A 157 0.87 -5.51 -13.46
C LYS A 157 2.18 -5.03 -12.88
N SER A 158 2.18 -3.80 -12.36
CA SER A 158 3.31 -3.28 -11.58
C SER A 158 3.51 -4.07 -10.29
N VAL A 159 4.73 -4.03 -9.80
CA VAL A 159 5.15 -4.60 -8.52
C VAL A 159 5.63 -3.46 -7.64
N GLU A 160 5.14 -3.41 -6.41
CA GLU A 160 5.53 -2.41 -5.43
C GLU A 160 5.60 -3.09 -4.06
N GLY A 161 6.79 -3.17 -3.47
CA GLY A 161 6.94 -3.72 -2.12
C GLY A 161 7.20 -5.23 -2.04
N THR A 162 7.58 -5.93 -3.12
CA THR A 162 7.91 -7.37 -3.00
C THR A 162 9.28 -7.57 -2.35
N LEU A 163 9.33 -8.42 -1.31
CA LEU A 163 10.55 -8.69 -0.55
C LEU A 163 11.38 -9.83 -1.17
N VAL A 164 12.61 -9.54 -1.61
CA VAL A 164 13.53 -10.57 -2.16
C VAL A 164 14.95 -10.45 -1.64
N ILE A 165 15.60 -11.60 -1.47
CA ILE A 165 17.05 -11.63 -1.31
C ILE A 165 17.65 -11.62 -2.71
N SER A 166 18.53 -10.65 -2.98
CA SER A 166 19.22 -10.54 -4.26
C SER A 166 20.12 -11.75 -4.48
N LYS A 167 20.01 -12.40 -5.65
CA LYS A 167 20.82 -13.59 -6.00
C LYS A 167 22.30 -13.23 -6.15
N SER A 168 22.59 -12.03 -6.65
CA SER A 168 23.96 -11.60 -6.96
C SER A 168 24.71 -11.00 -5.76
N THR A 169 24.02 -10.30 -4.87
CA THR A 169 24.65 -9.56 -3.75
C THR A 169 24.30 -10.07 -2.37
N GLY A 170 23.25 -10.90 -2.24
CA GLY A 170 22.70 -11.31 -0.96
C GLY A 170 21.96 -10.21 -0.20
N HIS A 171 21.82 -9.00 -0.77
CA HIS A 171 21.10 -7.90 -0.13
C HIS A 171 19.60 -8.17 -0.04
N ARG A 172 19.00 -7.85 1.11
CA ARG A 172 17.55 -7.78 1.31
C ARG A 172 17.01 -6.58 0.55
N SER A 173 16.22 -6.86 -0.48
CA SER A 173 15.78 -5.87 -1.46
C SER A 173 14.26 -5.84 -1.54
N ILE A 174 13.71 -4.64 -1.62
CA ILE A 174 12.30 -4.38 -1.91
C ILE A 174 12.21 -4.09 -3.40
N ILE A 175 11.41 -4.86 -4.13
CA ILE A 175 11.26 -4.70 -5.58
C ILE A 175 10.15 -3.70 -5.86
N VAL A 176 10.50 -2.72 -6.68
CA VAL A 176 9.58 -1.85 -7.41
C VAL A 176 9.82 -2.09 -8.89
N ALA A 177 8.76 -2.31 -9.66
CA ALA A 177 8.89 -2.58 -11.09
C ALA A 177 7.63 -2.24 -11.88
N ALA A 178 7.82 -1.74 -13.10
CA ALA A 178 6.79 -1.44 -14.07
C ALA A 178 6.96 -2.24 -15.38
N PRO A 179 5.86 -2.79 -15.95
CA PRO A 179 5.89 -3.38 -17.28
C PRO A 179 6.11 -2.30 -18.36
N VAL A 180 6.80 -2.67 -19.43
CA VAL A 180 6.93 -1.88 -20.66
C VAL A 180 6.04 -2.50 -21.71
N VAL A 181 5.03 -1.75 -22.14
CA VAL A 181 4.01 -2.23 -23.08
C VAL A 181 4.16 -1.53 -24.43
N ARG A 182 4.16 -2.33 -25.50
CA ARG A 182 4.09 -1.86 -26.88
C ARG A 182 3.03 -2.66 -27.63
N ASP A 183 2.11 -1.97 -28.30
CA ASP A 183 1.01 -2.59 -29.07
C ASP A 183 0.18 -3.60 -28.25
N GLY A 184 -0.07 -3.26 -26.97
CA GLY A 184 -0.82 -4.12 -26.04
C GLY A 184 -0.08 -5.36 -25.55
N LYS A 185 1.23 -5.47 -25.79
CA LYS A 185 2.07 -6.58 -25.34
C LYS A 185 3.19 -6.09 -24.44
N VAL A 186 3.45 -6.81 -23.35
CA VAL A 186 4.63 -6.58 -22.51
C VAL A 186 5.87 -7.00 -23.30
N VAL A 187 6.72 -6.02 -23.64
CA VAL A 187 7.97 -6.23 -24.39
C VAL A 187 9.20 -6.22 -23.50
N ALA A 188 9.09 -5.65 -22.29
CA ALA A 188 10.11 -5.65 -21.25
C ALA A 188 9.49 -5.25 -19.90
N ALA A 189 10.33 -5.14 -18.87
CA ALA A 189 10.01 -4.50 -17.60
C ALA A 189 11.20 -3.66 -17.13
N ILE A 190 10.91 -2.52 -16.51
CA ILE A 190 11.90 -1.72 -15.78
C ILE A 190 11.69 -2.01 -14.30
N GLY A 191 12.75 -2.11 -13.53
CA GLY A 191 12.61 -2.14 -12.08
C GLY A 191 13.82 -1.69 -11.32
N VAL A 192 13.58 -1.35 -10.06
CA VAL A 192 14.58 -0.99 -9.07
C VAL A 192 14.52 -2.00 -7.92
N SER A 193 15.67 -2.60 -7.63
CA SER A 193 15.87 -3.31 -6.36
C SER A 193 16.26 -2.27 -5.32
N ILE A 194 15.39 -1.96 -4.36
CA ILE A 194 15.69 -1.00 -3.28
C ILE A 194 16.30 -1.74 -2.09
N ARG A 195 17.46 -1.32 -1.59
CA ARG A 195 18.06 -1.91 -0.37
C ARG A 195 17.20 -1.53 0.83
N ALA A 196 16.59 -2.53 1.48
CA ALA A 196 15.72 -2.31 2.65
C ALA A 196 16.47 -1.55 3.77
N ARG A 197 17.77 -1.84 3.95
CA ARG A 197 18.65 -1.11 4.89
C ARG A 197 18.78 0.38 4.57
N LEU A 198 18.97 0.74 3.29
CA LEU A 198 19.13 2.15 2.91
C LEU A 198 17.80 2.89 3.01
N LEU A 199 16.70 2.24 2.67
CA LEU A 199 15.36 2.80 2.88
C LEU A 199 15.08 3.07 4.36
N ALA A 200 15.41 2.13 5.24
CA ALA A 200 15.29 2.31 6.69
C ALA A 200 16.15 3.48 7.20
N ALA A 201 17.39 3.60 6.73
CA ALA A 201 18.29 4.69 7.10
C ALA A 201 17.75 6.05 6.63
N MET A 202 17.27 6.13 5.38
CA MET A 202 16.64 7.33 4.81
C MET A 202 15.43 7.78 5.62
N VAL A 203 14.55 6.84 5.99
CA VAL A 203 13.40 7.13 6.85
C VAL A 203 13.84 7.67 8.21
N ALA A 204 14.76 7.00 8.89
CA ALA A 204 15.23 7.41 10.21
C ALA A 204 15.86 8.80 10.18
N GLU A 205 16.65 9.08 9.15
CA GLU A 205 17.26 10.40 8.91
C GLU A 205 16.19 11.46 8.66
N LYS A 206 15.29 11.27 7.69
CA LYS A 206 14.31 12.30 7.31
C LYS A 206 13.24 12.58 8.37
N THR A 207 12.96 11.61 9.23
CA THR A 207 12.01 11.78 10.35
C THR A 207 12.68 12.29 11.64
N HIS A 208 14.01 12.38 11.66
CA HIS A 208 14.80 12.54 12.89
C HIS A 208 14.33 11.55 13.98
N MET A 209 14.15 10.28 13.58
CA MET A 209 13.52 9.26 14.43
C MET A 209 14.29 9.13 15.76
N PRO A 210 13.62 9.34 16.91
CA PRO A 210 14.26 9.22 18.21
C PRO A 210 14.88 7.83 18.46
N ASP A 211 16.04 7.82 19.14
CA ASP A 211 16.78 6.58 19.41
C ASP A 211 16.03 5.61 20.34
N ASN A 212 15.15 6.11 21.18
CA ASN A 212 14.32 5.30 22.08
C ASN A 212 13.08 4.69 21.39
N LEU A 213 12.83 5.03 20.12
CA LEU A 213 11.76 4.44 19.32
C LEU A 213 12.29 3.34 18.41
N ILE A 214 11.48 2.31 18.24
CA ILE A 214 11.72 1.17 17.37
C ILE A 214 10.66 1.23 16.28
N PHE A 215 11.07 1.48 15.04
CA PHE A 215 10.18 1.42 13.89
C PHE A 215 10.42 0.14 13.08
N TYR A 216 9.33 -0.43 12.58
CA TYR A 216 9.37 -1.53 11.63
C TYR A 216 8.09 -1.58 10.79
N ALA A 217 8.15 -2.27 9.65
CA ALA A 217 6.97 -2.55 8.82
C ALA A 217 6.91 -4.04 8.53
N LEU A 218 5.70 -4.59 8.58
CA LEU A 218 5.41 -5.97 8.20
C LEU A 218 4.71 -5.97 6.84
N ASP A 219 5.05 -6.91 5.96
CA ASP A 219 4.21 -7.21 4.81
C ASP A 219 2.91 -7.93 5.26
N ALA A 220 2.03 -8.21 4.30
CA ALA A 220 0.74 -8.83 4.56
C ALA A 220 0.85 -10.24 5.21
N ASP A 221 1.99 -10.91 5.04
CA ASP A 221 2.27 -12.23 5.62
C ASP A 221 2.92 -12.15 7.01
N GLY A 222 3.18 -10.93 7.51
CA GLY A 222 3.84 -10.71 8.80
C GLY A 222 5.37 -10.76 8.73
N ARG A 223 5.96 -10.75 7.54
CA ARG A 223 7.41 -10.70 7.36
C ARG A 223 7.90 -9.26 7.48
N THR A 224 9.02 -9.06 8.17
CA THR A 224 9.57 -7.72 8.38
C THR A 224 10.15 -7.14 7.08
N ALA A 225 9.51 -6.14 6.48
CA ALA A 225 10.01 -5.46 5.28
C ALA A 225 11.13 -4.47 5.61
N ILE A 226 10.91 -3.63 6.63
CA ILE A 226 11.80 -2.58 7.11
C ILE A 226 11.88 -2.68 8.63
N HIS A 227 13.05 -2.41 9.20
CA HIS A 227 13.26 -2.40 10.64
C HIS A 227 14.42 -1.48 11.01
N LYS A 228 14.36 -0.84 12.18
CA LYS A 228 15.47 -0.04 12.73
C LYS A 228 16.79 -0.83 12.81
N ASP A 229 16.71 -2.03 13.36
CA ASP A 229 17.79 -3.04 13.35
C ASP A 229 17.77 -3.84 12.04
N PRO A 230 18.79 -3.71 11.17
CA PRO A 230 18.85 -4.41 9.88
C PRO A 230 18.87 -5.94 9.98
N GLU A 231 19.30 -6.51 11.11
CA GLU A 231 19.33 -7.96 11.31
C GLU A 231 17.93 -8.57 11.41
N ARG A 232 16.90 -7.74 11.69
CA ARG A 232 15.50 -8.15 11.77
C ARG A 232 14.77 -8.14 10.45
N MET A 233 15.33 -7.50 9.43
CA MET A 233 14.70 -7.44 8.12
C MET A 233 14.56 -8.86 7.56
N PHE A 234 13.42 -9.14 6.97
CA PHE A 234 13.03 -10.38 6.31
C PHE A 234 12.85 -11.58 7.25
N GLU A 235 12.87 -11.33 8.55
CA GLU A 235 12.48 -12.29 9.58
C GLU A 235 10.98 -12.16 9.90
N PHE A 236 10.41 -13.21 10.46
CA PHE A 236 9.04 -13.23 10.99
C PHE A 236 9.10 -12.99 12.51
N PRO A 237 8.62 -11.85 13.04
CA PRO A 237 8.71 -11.58 14.48
C PRO A 237 7.91 -12.59 15.32
N SER A 238 6.87 -13.21 14.75
CA SER A 238 6.12 -14.31 15.37
C SER A 238 6.97 -15.53 15.70
N ASP A 239 8.05 -15.74 14.97
CA ASP A 239 8.86 -16.96 15.03
C ASP A 239 10.10 -16.78 15.92
N MET A 240 10.27 -15.61 16.53
CA MET A 240 11.44 -15.25 17.35
C MET A 240 11.39 -15.80 18.79
N GLY A 241 10.47 -16.74 19.10
CA GLY A 241 10.39 -17.40 20.41
C GLY A 241 9.84 -16.53 21.54
N ALA A 242 9.14 -15.43 21.22
CA ALA A 242 8.51 -14.54 22.20
C ALA A 242 6.96 -14.59 22.03
N PRO A 243 6.22 -15.32 22.89
CA PRO A 243 4.77 -15.53 22.70
C PRO A 243 3.95 -14.24 22.65
N SER A 244 4.29 -13.23 23.46
CA SER A 244 3.58 -11.94 23.47
C SER A 244 3.85 -11.13 22.19
N LEU A 245 5.05 -11.22 21.61
CA LEU A 245 5.35 -10.64 20.30
C LEU A 245 4.54 -11.31 19.19
N GLY A 246 4.45 -12.65 19.19
CA GLY A 246 3.62 -13.37 18.22
C GLY A 246 2.14 -13.01 18.31
N ALA A 247 1.61 -12.87 19.54
CA ALA A 247 0.25 -12.38 19.75
C ALA A 247 0.06 -10.94 19.25
N ALA A 248 1.05 -10.06 19.46
CA ALA A 248 1.01 -8.69 18.96
C ALA A 248 1.03 -8.62 17.42
N VAL A 249 1.86 -9.41 16.74
CA VAL A 249 1.87 -9.52 15.28
C VAL A 249 0.49 -9.93 14.76
N ASN A 250 -0.13 -10.95 15.36
CA ASN A 250 -1.48 -11.39 14.98
C ASN A 250 -2.54 -10.27 15.14
N THR A 251 -2.42 -9.45 16.18
CA THR A 251 -3.29 -8.27 16.36
C THR A 251 -3.04 -7.22 15.28
N ILE A 252 -1.76 -6.89 15.01
CA ILE A 252 -1.35 -5.89 14.01
C ILE A 252 -1.86 -6.26 12.62
N LEU A 253 -1.80 -7.54 12.24
CA LEU A 253 -2.23 -8.02 10.92
C LEU A 253 -3.77 -8.01 10.74
N LYS A 254 -4.54 -8.00 11.83
CA LYS A 254 -6.02 -8.11 11.80
C LYS A 254 -6.75 -6.78 11.89
N ALA A 255 -6.06 -5.71 12.25
CA ALA A 255 -6.66 -4.39 12.44
C ALA A 255 -5.97 -3.35 11.55
N PRO A 256 -6.71 -2.36 11.03
CA PRO A 256 -6.15 -1.32 10.16
C PRO A 256 -5.30 -0.31 10.94
N SER A 257 -5.50 -0.18 12.25
CA SER A 257 -4.68 0.62 13.14
C SER A 257 -4.98 0.28 14.59
N GLY A 258 -4.11 0.69 15.51
CA GLY A 258 -4.34 0.52 16.94
C GLY A 258 -3.09 0.66 17.78
N SER A 259 -3.18 0.16 19.01
CA SER A 259 -2.06 0.02 19.94
C SER A 259 -2.02 -1.41 20.49
N VAL A 260 -0.83 -1.94 20.72
CA VAL A 260 -0.62 -3.25 21.34
C VAL A 260 0.64 -3.23 22.19
N SER A 261 0.61 -3.89 23.35
CA SER A 261 1.80 -4.10 24.16
C SER A 261 2.31 -5.53 24.02
N TYR A 262 3.64 -5.69 24.04
CA TYR A 262 4.30 -6.99 24.01
C TYR A 262 5.61 -6.95 24.78
N GLU A 263 6.17 -8.12 25.05
CA GLU A 263 7.50 -8.24 25.64
C GLU A 263 8.44 -8.89 24.63
N PHE A 264 9.64 -8.35 24.51
CA PHE A 264 10.69 -8.95 23.69
C PHE A 264 12.03 -8.78 24.37
N ARG A 265 12.77 -9.88 24.55
CA ARG A 265 14.08 -9.90 25.23
C ARG A 265 14.06 -9.27 26.63
N GLY A 266 12.97 -9.46 27.37
CA GLY A 266 12.80 -8.93 28.72
C GLY A 266 12.50 -7.43 28.78
N GLN A 267 12.31 -6.75 27.64
CA GLN A 267 11.78 -5.38 27.61
C GLN A 267 10.30 -5.41 27.23
N LYS A 268 9.48 -4.79 28.08
CA LYS A 268 8.08 -4.52 27.74
C LYS A 268 8.03 -3.32 26.80
N ARG A 269 7.15 -3.40 25.80
CA ARG A 269 7.00 -2.43 24.74
C ARG A 269 5.54 -2.12 24.52
N THR A 270 5.26 -0.88 24.16
CA THR A 270 3.95 -0.42 23.68
C THR A 270 4.12 0.10 22.26
N ALA A 271 3.33 -0.43 21.33
CA ALA A 271 3.46 -0.19 19.91
C ALA A 271 2.17 0.33 19.29
N LEU A 272 2.29 1.39 18.51
CA LEU A 272 1.26 1.89 17.63
C LEU A 272 1.44 1.29 16.25
N PHE A 273 0.33 1.01 15.58
CA PHE A 273 0.40 0.52 14.21
C PHE A 273 -0.70 1.11 13.34
N GLU A 274 -0.41 1.13 12.04
CA GLU A 274 -1.36 1.49 10.99
C GLU A 274 -1.05 0.71 9.70
N THR A 275 -2.10 0.33 8.98
CA THR A 275 -2.00 -0.38 7.70
C THR A 275 -1.97 0.62 6.56
N SER A 276 -0.98 0.48 5.69
CA SER A 276 -0.86 1.23 4.45
C SER A 276 -1.87 0.73 3.43
N GLY A 277 -2.76 1.61 2.97
CA GLY A 277 -3.66 1.32 1.85
C GLY A 277 -2.96 1.18 0.50
N VAL A 278 -1.71 1.65 0.37
CA VAL A 278 -0.92 1.62 -0.88
C VAL A 278 -0.17 0.29 -1.02
N LEU A 279 0.67 -0.03 -0.03
CA LEU A 279 1.55 -1.20 -0.02
C LEU A 279 0.92 -2.46 0.58
N GLY A 280 -0.20 -2.33 1.30
CA GLY A 280 -0.74 -3.41 2.14
C GLY A 280 0.14 -3.79 3.35
N TRP A 281 1.16 -2.99 3.66
CA TRP A 281 2.05 -3.21 4.80
C TRP A 281 1.48 -2.65 6.10
N HIS A 282 1.92 -3.20 7.22
CA HIS A 282 1.58 -2.75 8.57
C HIS A 282 2.78 -2.02 9.17
N PHE A 283 2.68 -0.70 9.29
CA PHE A 283 3.70 0.15 9.87
C PHE A 283 3.55 0.17 11.38
N VAL A 284 4.66 0.03 12.10
CA VAL A 284 4.67 -0.07 13.55
C VAL A 284 5.73 0.85 14.14
N LEU A 285 5.36 1.56 15.19
CA LEU A 285 6.26 2.37 16.00
C LEU A 285 6.09 1.97 17.46
N ALA A 286 7.16 1.44 18.06
CA ALA A 286 7.16 0.92 19.42
C ALA A 286 8.09 1.74 20.31
N ARG A 287 7.68 1.96 21.56
CA ARG A 287 8.53 2.44 22.65
C ARG A 287 8.81 1.30 23.62
N GLU A 288 9.93 1.38 24.31
CA GLU A 288 10.17 0.56 25.49
C GLU A 288 9.51 1.23 26.71
N ASP A 289 8.76 0.45 27.47
CA ASP A 289 8.12 0.91 28.71
C ASP A 289 9.24 1.11 29.76
N ARG A 290 9.19 2.22 30.50
CA ARG A 290 10.13 2.51 31.60
C ARG A 290 9.73 1.82 32.89
#